data_AF-A0A6J4GAE5-F1
#
_entry.id   AF-A0A6J4GAE5-F1
#
_cell.length_a   1.000
_cell.length_b   1.000
_cell.length_c   1.000
_cell.angle_alpha   90.00
_cell.angle_beta   90.00
_cell.angle_gamma   90.00
#
_symmetry.space_group_name_H-M   'P 1'
#
loop_
_entity.id
_entity.type
_entity.pdbx_description
1 polymer ?
#
loop_
_entity_poly.entity_id
_entity_poly.type
_entity_poly.pdbx_seq_one_letter_code
_entity_poly.pdbx_strand_id
1 'polypeptide(L)'
;MKRKQLILSVSLALTVLFSILFQSIHSYEHIVKQLSEKQCHHNYNDPNGEITHQHHDYDVCFVCHFVFGSYIVPEQFAFEFHSFNYEIPYFFSLSEKTFSLSESPYLLRGPPSAIVS
;
A
#
# COMPACT_ATOMS: atom_id res chain seq x y z
N MET A 1 34.41 4.43 17.06
CA MET A 1 32.93 4.23 16.97
C MET A 1 32.15 5.39 17.56
N LYS A 2 32.48 5.87 18.78
CA LYS A 2 31.77 6.96 19.48
C LYS A 2 31.64 8.28 18.70
N ARG A 3 32.70 8.74 17.99
CA ARG A 3 32.67 10.02 17.26
C ARG A 3 31.74 9.99 16.03
N LYS A 4 31.72 8.85 15.30
CA LYS A 4 30.82 8.66 14.15
C LYS A 4 29.35 8.56 14.61
N GLN A 5 29.11 7.86 15.71
CA GLN A 5 27.78 7.79 16.34
C GLN A 5 27.30 9.16 16.84
N LEU A 6 28.19 9.96 17.42
CA LEU A 6 27.86 11.31 17.86
C LEU A 6 27.48 12.21 16.68
N ILE A 7 28.26 12.17 15.58
CA ILE A 7 27.92 12.90 14.35
C ILE A 7 26.56 12.47 13.82
N LEU A 8 26.29 11.17 13.74
CA LEU A 8 24.99 10.63 13.31
C LEU A 8 23.84 11.08 14.22
N SER A 9 24.05 11.08 15.54
CA SER A 9 23.01 11.49 16.50
C SER A 9 22.69 12.98 16.37
N VAL A 10 23.71 13.82 16.21
CA VAL A 10 23.54 15.27 16.03
C VAL A 10 22.91 15.57 14.68
N SER A 11 23.33 14.89 13.60
CA SER A 11 22.72 15.08 12.28
C SER A 11 21.26 14.67 12.28
N LEU A 12 20.91 13.58 12.97
CA LEU A 12 19.52 13.14 13.11
C LEU A 12 18.69 14.18 13.87
N ALA A 13 19.17 14.64 15.03
CA ALA A 13 18.48 15.66 15.82
C ALA A 13 18.26 16.95 15.03
N LEU A 14 19.27 17.38 14.26
CA LEU A 14 19.19 18.56 13.42
C LEU A 14 18.17 18.39 12.29
N THR A 15 18.12 17.21 11.67
CA THR A 15 17.15 16.89 10.61
C THR A 15 15.72 16.91 11.14
N VAL A 16 15.49 16.36 12.34
CA VAL A 16 14.18 16.41 13.01
C VAL A 16 13.79 17.86 13.30
N LEU A 17 14.70 18.67 13.84
CA LEU A 17 14.45 20.08 14.11
C LEU A 17 14.08 20.86 12.84
N PHE A 18 14.85 20.67 11.75
CA PHE A 18 14.54 21.30 10.46
C PHE A 18 13.18 20.88 9.91
N SER A 19 12.82 19.60 10.06
CA SER A 19 11.53 19.09 9.59
C SER A 19 10.36 19.76 10.33
N ILE A 20 10.46 19.90 11.66
CA ILE A 20 9.44 20.56 12.47
C ILE A 20 9.32 22.05 12.12
N LEU A 21 10.45 22.75 12.00
CA LEU A 21 10.44 24.18 11.66
C LEU A 21 9.87 24.44 10.26
N PHE A 22 10.26 23.63 9.27
CA PHE A 22 9.76 23.75 7.90
C PHE A 22 8.25 23.52 7.81
N GLN A 23 7.75 22.47 8.48
CA GLN A 23 6.30 22.21 8.59
C GLN A 23 5.55 23.37 9.27
N SER A 24 6.15 23.99 10.28
CA SER A 24 5.55 25.11 11.01
C SER A 24 5.42 26.37 10.14
N ILE A 25 6.46 26.70 9.35
CA ILE A 25 6.43 27.83 8.41
C ILE A 25 5.38 27.60 7.32
N HIS A 26 5.33 26.40 6.74
CA HIS A 26 4.34 26.08 5.71
C HIS A 26 2.91 26.11 6.25
N SER A 27 2.70 25.67 7.50
CA SER A 27 1.38 25.78 8.16
C SER A 27 0.93 27.23 8.33
N TYR A 28 1.85 28.17 8.54
CA TYR A 28 1.51 29.59 8.67
C TYR A 28 1.00 30.18 7.35
N GLU A 29 1.59 29.80 6.22
CA GLU A 29 1.12 30.20 4.89
C GLU A 29 -0.34 29.80 4.67
N HIS A 30 -0.70 28.57 5.04
CA HIS A 30 -2.08 28.09 4.99
C HIS A 30 -3.01 28.92 5.88
N ILE A 31 -2.63 29.18 7.13
CA ILE A 31 -3.44 30.00 8.06
C ILE A 31 -3.64 31.41 7.52
N VAL A 32 -2.61 32.04 6.97
CA VAL A 32 -2.73 33.39 6.38
C VAL A 32 -3.66 33.36 5.17
N LYS A 33 -3.55 32.35 4.31
CA LYS A 33 -4.43 32.19 3.14
C LYS A 33 -5.90 32.09 3.56
N GLN A 34 -6.20 31.23 4.54
CA GLN A 34 -7.55 31.08 5.14
C GLN A 34 -8.11 32.41 5.65
N LEU A 35 -7.30 33.15 6.41
CA LEU A 35 -7.73 34.41 7.03
C LEU A 35 -7.86 35.54 6.01
N SER A 36 -7.08 35.49 4.93
CA SER A 36 -7.11 36.50 3.86
C SER A 36 -8.24 36.29 2.87
N GLU A 37 -8.71 35.06 2.72
CA GLU A 37 -9.78 34.71 1.81
C GLU A 37 -11.12 35.19 2.37
N LYS A 38 -11.88 35.92 1.56
CA LYS A 38 -13.14 36.50 2.01
C LYS A 38 -14.17 35.38 2.12
N GLN A 39 -14.83 35.28 3.27
CA GLN A 39 -15.98 34.39 3.43
C GLN A 39 -17.08 34.81 2.45
N CYS A 40 -17.36 33.97 1.46
CA CYS A 40 -18.39 34.24 0.46
C CYS A 40 -19.75 33.72 0.93
N HIS A 41 -20.75 34.60 0.90
CA HIS A 41 -22.14 34.25 1.17
C HIS A 41 -22.87 34.03 -0.16
N HIS A 42 -23.06 32.77 -0.53
CA HIS A 42 -23.81 32.40 -1.74
C HIS A 42 -25.31 32.47 -1.48
N ASN A 43 -26.05 33.07 -2.40
CA ASN A 43 -27.51 33.00 -2.41
C ASN A 43 -27.97 31.75 -3.17
N TYR A 44 -28.36 30.71 -2.43
CA TYR A 44 -28.77 29.42 -2.99
C TYR A 44 -30.12 29.45 -3.73
N ASN A 45 -30.85 30.58 -3.71
CA ASN A 45 -32.15 30.72 -4.36
C ASN A 45 -32.07 31.35 -5.76
N ASP A 46 -30.88 31.63 -6.28
CA ASP A 46 -30.71 32.14 -7.65
C ASP A 46 -30.83 30.99 -8.67
N PRO A 47 -31.81 31.00 -9.59
CA PRO A 47 -31.98 29.95 -10.59
C PRO A 47 -30.83 29.86 -11.61
N ASN A 48 -29.96 30.87 -11.68
CA ASN A 48 -28.81 30.88 -12.59
C ASN A 48 -27.50 30.42 -11.94
N GLY A 49 -27.48 30.18 -10.62
CA GLY A 49 -26.34 29.66 -9.86
C GLY A 49 -25.04 30.48 -10.01
N GLU A 50 -24.59 31.13 -8.94
CA GLU A 50 -23.35 31.91 -8.98
C GLU A 50 -22.10 31.01 -8.80
N ILE A 51 -21.47 30.59 -9.90
CA ILE A 51 -20.13 29.95 -9.85
C ILE A 51 -19.09 31.06 -9.87
N THR A 52 -18.88 31.73 -8.73
CA THR A 52 -17.90 32.85 -8.64
C THR A 52 -16.50 32.39 -8.25
N HIS A 53 -16.40 31.26 -7.57
CA HIS A 53 -15.15 30.62 -7.16
C HIS A 53 -15.45 29.18 -6.76
N GLN A 54 -14.47 28.30 -6.94
CA GLN A 54 -14.52 26.98 -6.35
C GLN A 54 -14.15 27.12 -4.88
N HIS A 55 -15.03 26.68 -3.97
CA HIS A 55 -14.62 26.31 -2.62
C HIS A 55 -13.75 25.09 -2.85
N HIS A 56 -12.45 25.28 -3.07
CA HIS A 56 -11.54 24.20 -2.76
C HIS A 56 -11.82 23.91 -1.31
N ASP A 57 -12.39 22.72 -1.03
CA ASP A 57 -12.33 22.14 0.30
C ASP A 57 -10.92 22.43 0.75
N TYR A 58 -10.76 23.14 1.86
CA TYR A 58 -9.46 23.67 2.21
C TYR A 58 -8.56 22.49 2.51
N ASP A 59 -7.92 22.05 1.43
CA ASP A 59 -7.63 20.65 1.21
C ASP A 59 -6.63 20.28 2.29
N VAL A 60 -6.93 19.18 2.98
CA VAL A 60 -6.06 18.63 4.00
C VAL A 60 -4.63 18.61 3.47
N CYS A 61 -3.80 19.53 3.96
CA CYS A 61 -2.41 19.58 3.54
C CYS A 61 -1.72 18.39 4.17
N PHE A 62 -1.52 17.30 3.43
CA PHE A 62 -0.89 16.07 3.93
C PHE A 62 0.53 16.29 4.46
N VAL A 63 1.16 17.42 4.15
CA VAL A 63 2.46 17.83 4.72
C VAL A 63 2.30 18.39 6.13
N CYS A 64 1.25 19.18 6.39
CA CYS A 64 0.94 19.76 7.71
C CYS A 64 0.09 18.81 8.57
N HIS A 65 -0.71 17.94 7.96
CA HIS A 65 -1.54 16.94 8.60
C HIS A 65 -0.71 15.71 8.98
N PHE A 66 0.21 15.91 9.94
CA PHE A 66 0.89 14.80 10.60
C PHE A 66 0.12 14.44 11.88
N VAL A 67 -0.09 13.14 12.08
CA VAL A 67 -0.73 12.62 13.30
C VAL A 67 0.27 11.66 13.93
N PHE A 68 0.60 11.84 15.21
CA PHE A 68 1.32 10.81 15.94
C PHE A 68 0.38 9.62 16.10
N GLY A 69 0.60 8.57 15.32
CA GLY A 69 -0.14 7.32 15.46
C GLY A 69 0.12 6.73 16.83
N SER A 70 -0.94 6.42 17.58
CA SER A 70 -0.88 5.59 18.77
C SER A 70 -0.57 4.15 18.35
N TYR A 71 0.70 3.85 18.09
CA TYR A 71 1.12 2.47 17.92
C TYR A 71 1.24 1.84 19.31
N ILE A 72 0.42 0.81 19.55
CA ILE A 72 0.63 -0.10 20.65
C ILE A 72 1.74 -1.02 20.18
N VAL A 73 2.88 -1.06 20.86
CA VAL A 73 3.89 -2.10 20.61
C VAL A 73 3.16 -3.43 20.81
N PRO A 74 3.01 -4.28 19.78
CA PRO A 74 2.36 -5.56 19.97
C PRO A 74 3.18 -6.34 20.99
N GLU A 75 2.52 -6.81 22.05
CA GLU A 75 3.12 -7.72 23.00
C GLU A 75 3.68 -8.91 22.20
N GLN A 76 4.97 -9.21 22.37
CA GLN A 76 5.59 -10.32 21.66
C GLN A 76 4.95 -11.62 22.18
N PHE A 77 3.97 -12.15 21.45
CA PHE A 77 3.39 -13.44 21.76
C PHE A 77 3.97 -14.51 20.82
N ALA A 78 4.28 -15.67 21.40
CA ALA A 78 4.68 -16.86 20.67
C ALA A 78 3.65 -17.95 20.95
N PHE A 79 3.23 -18.68 19.92
CA PHE A 79 2.45 -19.89 20.04
C PHE A 79 3.34 -21.09 19.71
N GLU A 80 3.13 -22.20 20.41
CA GLU A 80 3.77 -23.47 20.09
C GLU A 80 2.74 -24.34 19.36
N PHE A 81 3.06 -24.72 18.11
CA PHE A 81 2.21 -25.65 17.36
C PHE A 81 2.59 -27.09 17.72
N HIS A 82 1.64 -27.82 18.30
CA HIS A 82 1.78 -29.25 18.50
C HIS A 82 1.23 -30.00 17.29
N SER A 83 2.08 -30.69 16.54
CA SER A 83 1.65 -31.57 15.45
C SER A 83 1.38 -32.97 15.99
N PHE A 84 0.10 -33.37 15.96
CA PHE A 84 -0.27 -34.75 16.27
C PHE A 84 -0.06 -35.61 15.02
N ASN A 85 1.09 -36.26 14.93
CA ASN A 85 1.34 -37.29 13.92
C ASN A 85 0.79 -38.62 14.44
N TYR A 86 -0.46 -38.93 14.11
CA TYR A 86 -0.97 -40.28 14.22
C TYR A 86 -0.92 -40.93 12.83
N GLU A 87 -0.30 -42.10 12.74
CA GLU A 87 -0.30 -42.89 11.52
C GLU A 87 -1.73 -43.37 11.26
N ILE A 88 -2.33 -42.90 10.17
CA ILE A 88 -3.61 -43.42 9.68
C ILE A 88 -3.28 -44.68 8.87
N PRO A 89 -3.74 -45.87 9.27
CA PRO A 89 -3.52 -47.07 8.47
C PRO A 89 -4.39 -46.99 7.22
N TYR A 90 -3.81 -46.55 6.10
CA TYR A 90 -4.44 -46.61 4.80
C TYR A 90 -4.36 -48.04 4.26
N PHE A 91 -5.49 -48.75 4.28
CA PHE A 91 -5.62 -50.03 3.60
C PHE A 91 -6.07 -49.77 2.16
N PHE A 92 -5.14 -49.87 1.21
CA PHE A 92 -5.49 -49.87 -0.21
C PHE A 92 -6.13 -51.23 -0.56
N SER A 93 -7.44 -51.25 -0.78
CA SER A 93 -8.22 -52.46 -1.05
C SER A 93 -8.08 -52.99 -2.48
N LEU A 94 -7.36 -52.28 -3.35
CA LEU A 94 -7.30 -52.55 -4.78
C LEU A 94 -5.85 -52.63 -5.26
N SER A 95 -5.52 -53.74 -5.92
CA SER A 95 -4.28 -53.88 -6.67
C SER A 95 -4.40 -53.04 -7.95
N GLU A 96 -3.55 -52.04 -8.11
CA GLU A 96 -3.51 -51.20 -9.31
C GLU A 96 -3.07 -52.06 -10.51
N LYS A 97 -3.97 -52.18 -11.50
CA LYS A 97 -3.68 -52.90 -12.74
C LYS A 97 -2.92 -51.96 -13.66
N THR A 98 -1.60 -52.12 -13.73
CA THR A 98 -0.77 -51.38 -14.66
C THR A 98 -0.99 -51.89 -16.08
N PHE A 99 -1.47 -51.03 -16.97
CA PHE A 99 -1.53 -51.32 -18.40
C PHE A 99 -0.39 -50.56 -19.10
N SER A 100 0.52 -51.30 -19.72
CA SER A 100 1.56 -50.71 -20.57
C SER A 100 0.94 -50.38 -21.92
N LEU A 101 0.67 -49.10 -22.17
CA LEU A 101 0.28 -48.63 -23.50
C LEU A 101 1.52 -48.60 -24.40
N SER A 102 1.65 -49.56 -25.30
CA SER A 102 2.68 -49.59 -26.33
C SER A 102 2.07 -49.23 -27.68
N GLU A 103 1.72 -47.96 -27.85
CA GLU A 103 1.52 -47.40 -29.17
C GLU A 103 2.19 -46.03 -29.21
N SER A 104 3.17 -45.89 -30.10
CA SER A 104 3.75 -44.60 -30.46
C SER A 104 2.66 -43.79 -31.17
N PRO A 105 2.14 -42.69 -30.59
CA PRO A 105 1.26 -41.83 -31.35
C PRO A 105 2.16 -41.05 -32.32
N TYR A 106 2.40 -41.61 -33.51
CA TYR A 106 2.90 -40.86 -34.66
C TYR A 106 1.80 -39.87 -35.09
N LEU A 107 1.55 -38.87 -34.24
CA LEU A 107 0.75 -37.71 -34.58
C LEU A 107 1.62 -36.86 -35.49
N LEU A 108 1.40 -37.00 -36.80
CA LEU A 108 1.88 -36.08 -37.81
C LEU A 108 1.23 -34.70 -37.55
N ARG A 109 1.75 -33.95 -36.58
CA ARG A 109 1.44 -32.52 -36.35
C ARG A 109 2.16 -31.61 -37.36
N GLY A 110 2.42 -32.13 -38.56
CA GLY A 110 2.95 -31.32 -39.65
C GLY A 110 1.82 -30.47 -40.23
N PRO A 111 2.03 -29.16 -40.44
CA PRO A 111 1.06 -28.35 -41.17
C PRO A 111 0.86 -28.91 -42.59
N PRO A 112 -0.36 -28.94 -43.14
CA PRO A 112 -0.61 -29.44 -44.48
C PRO A 112 0.17 -28.61 -45.50
N SER A 113 0.89 -29.27 -46.41
CA SER A 113 1.60 -28.61 -47.51
C SER A 113 0.58 -28.01 -48.47
N ALA A 114 0.44 -26.69 -48.47
CA ALA A 114 -0.35 -25.99 -49.47
C ALA A 114 0.43 -25.96 -50.79
N ILE A 115 -0.10 -26.63 -51.81
CA ILE A 115 0.36 -26.51 -53.20
C ILE A 115 -0.25 -25.22 -53.75
N VAL A 116 0.57 -24.24 -54.11
CA VAL A 116 0.12 -23.04 -54.84
C VAL A 116 0.43 -23.27 -56.32
N SER A 117 -0.63 -23.42 -57.12
CA SER A 117 -0.64 -23.40 -58.58
C SER A 117 -0.81 -21.99 -59.11
#